data_AF-A0A536EV03-F1
#
_entry.id   AF-A0A536EV03-F1
#
_cell.length_a   1.000
_cell.length_b   1.000
_cell.length_c   1.000
_cell.angle_alpha   90.00
_cell.angle_beta   90.00
_cell.angle_gamma   90.00
#
_symmetry.space_group_name_H-M   'P 1'
#
loop_
_entity.id
_entity.type
_entity.pdbx_description
1 polymer ?
#
loop_
_entity_poly.entity_id
_entity_poly.type
_entity_poly.pdbx_seq_one_letter_code
_entity_poly.pdbx_strand_id
1 'polypeptide(L)'
;MRRAFGAMLLVAAALAQVTWAPRLEVGGAFPNLVLLAVVAVTWTLGARSGLVWACVGGVLLDLTAPGPIGPHALALLPGVYVISFWIRNLEHPNALHVALSNALLMPIAIELVRRLQTLVRLGPQPT
;
A
#
# COMPACT_ATOMS: atom_id res chain seq x y z
N MET A 1 14.16 -3.36 18.28
CA MET A 1 14.35 -4.48 17.32
C MET A 1 13.23 -4.58 16.28
N ARG A 2 11.96 -4.76 16.65
CA ARG A 2 10.84 -4.97 15.69
C ARG A 2 10.66 -3.88 14.62
N ARG A 3 10.87 -2.60 14.96
CA ARG A 3 10.82 -1.48 14.01
C ARG A 3 11.97 -1.49 12.98
N ALA A 4 13.17 -1.87 13.41
CA ALA A 4 14.33 -1.98 12.53
C ALA A 4 14.14 -3.10 11.50
N PHE A 5 13.54 -4.21 11.92
CA PHE A 5 13.15 -5.29 11.01
C PHE A 5 12.13 -4.81 9.97
N GLY A 6 11.11 -4.04 10.37
CA GLY A 6 10.16 -3.44 9.43
C GLY A 6 10.80 -2.49 8.42
N ALA A 7 11.77 -1.68 8.87
CA ALA A 7 12.55 -0.81 7.98
C ALA A 7 13.34 -1.61 6.94
N MET A 8 14.06 -2.64 7.40
CA MET A 8 14.84 -3.53 6.54
C MET A 8 13.95 -4.24 5.52
N LEU A 9 12.77 -4.68 5.96
CA LEU A 9 11.80 -5.35 5.10
C LEU A 9 11.23 -4.40 4.03
N LEU A 10 10.98 -3.13 4.34
CA LEU A 10 10.55 -2.14 3.33
C LEU A 10 11.64 -1.81 2.32
N VAL A 11 12.89 -1.65 2.77
CA VAL A 11 14.02 -1.42 1.87
C VAL A 11 14.23 -2.61 0.95
N ALA A 12 14.21 -3.82 1.50
CA ALA A 12 14.30 -5.05 0.71
C ALA A 12 13.14 -5.16 -0.30
N ALA A 13 11.91 -4.84 0.10
CA ALA A 13 10.75 -4.87 -0.78
C ALA A 13 10.85 -3.82 -1.89
N ALA A 14 11.31 -2.60 -1.60
CA ALA A 14 11.51 -1.55 -2.61
C ALA A 14 12.59 -1.94 -3.63
N LEU A 15 13.72 -2.48 -3.17
CA LEU A 15 14.78 -2.97 -4.05
C LEU A 15 14.31 -4.16 -4.89
N ALA A 16 13.62 -5.13 -4.29
CA ALA A 16 13.03 -6.25 -5.01
C ALA A 16 12.01 -5.75 -6.04
N GLN A 17 11.22 -4.73 -5.71
CA GLN A 17 10.25 -4.16 -6.63
C GLN A 17 10.95 -3.52 -7.83
N VAL A 18 11.97 -2.68 -7.63
CA VAL A 18 12.69 -2.04 -8.73
C VAL A 18 13.44 -3.06 -9.61
N THR A 19 13.97 -4.13 -9.00
CA THR A 19 14.76 -5.13 -9.72
C THR A 19 13.92 -6.22 -10.40
N TRP A 20 12.81 -6.63 -9.79
CA TRP A 20 12.02 -7.78 -10.22
C TRP A 20 10.62 -7.42 -10.74
N ALA A 21 10.16 -6.17 -10.62
CA ALA A 21 8.85 -5.75 -11.14
C ALA A 21 8.61 -6.22 -12.58
N PRO A 22 9.56 -6.07 -13.55
CA PRO A 22 9.31 -6.50 -14.93
C PRO A 22 9.02 -7.99 -15.09
N ARG A 23 9.42 -8.83 -14.12
CA ARG A 23 9.23 -10.29 -14.16
C ARG A 23 8.00 -10.77 -13.41
N LEU A 24 7.35 -9.88 -12.66
CA LEU A 24 6.19 -10.20 -11.81
C LEU A 24 4.89 -9.65 -12.40
N GLU A 25 4.88 -9.34 -13.70
CA GLU A 25 3.69 -8.85 -14.37
C GLU A 25 2.61 -9.93 -14.41
N VAL A 26 1.45 -9.64 -13.82
CA VAL A 26 0.27 -10.50 -13.86
C VAL A 26 -0.84 -9.71 -14.51
N GLY A 27 -1.22 -10.07 -15.74
CA GLY A 27 -2.32 -9.43 -16.47
C GLY A 27 -2.12 -7.93 -16.74
N GLY A 28 -0.90 -7.47 -16.99
CA GLY A 28 -0.60 -6.05 -17.25
C GLY A 28 -0.39 -5.19 -16.00
N ALA A 29 -0.48 -5.78 -14.80
CA ALA A 29 -0.28 -5.09 -13.53
C ALA A 29 0.93 -5.65 -12.76
N PHE A 30 1.69 -4.75 -12.14
CA PHE A 30 2.81 -5.10 -11.28
C PHE A 30 2.36 -5.15 -9.81
N PRO A 31 2.62 -6.25 -9.09
CA PRO A 31 2.32 -6.33 -7.66
C PRO A 31 3.19 -5.33 -6.87
N ASN A 32 2.55 -4.59 -5.97
CA ASN A 32 3.25 -3.63 -5.11
C ASN A 32 3.82 -4.36 -3.88
N LEU A 33 5.11 -4.69 -3.93
CA LEU A 33 5.81 -5.41 -2.86
C LEU A 33 5.96 -4.54 -1.61
N VAL A 34 6.09 -3.23 -1.78
CA VAL A 34 6.15 -2.28 -0.65
C VAL A 34 4.82 -2.26 0.10
N LEU A 35 3.68 -2.28 -0.59
CA LEU A 35 2.37 -2.41 0.06
C LEU A 35 2.27 -3.70 0.88
N LEU A 36 2.67 -4.83 0.31
CA LEU A 36 2.74 -6.14 1.00
C LEU A 36 3.59 -6.06 2.28
N ALA A 37 4.75 -5.43 2.18
CA ALA A 37 5.64 -5.19 3.30
C ALA A 37 4.99 -4.32 4.40
N VAL A 38 4.35 -3.21 4.02
CA VAL A 38 3.64 -2.35 4.97
C VAL A 38 2.51 -3.11 5.67
N VAL A 39 1.78 -3.97 4.95
CA VAL A 39 0.72 -4.80 5.53
C VAL A 39 1.27 -5.77 6.58
N ALA A 40 2.38 -6.46 6.29
CA ALA A 40 3.04 -7.33 7.26
C ALA A 40 3.50 -6.57 8.52
N VAL A 41 4.03 -5.36 8.34
CA VAL A 41 4.42 -4.48 9.45
C VAL A 41 3.19 -3.98 10.22
N THR A 42 2.08 -3.70 9.53
CA THR A 42 0.81 -3.29 10.12
C THR A 42 0.25 -4.39 11.02
N TRP A 43 0.32 -5.64 10.58
CA TRP A 43 -0.18 -6.77 11.34
C TRP A 43 0.64 -7.03 12.61
N THR A 44 1.95 -6.78 12.56
CA THR A 44 2.82 -6.98 13.73
C THR A 44 2.82 -5.77 14.67
N LEU A 45 2.94 -4.55 14.16
CA LEU A 45 3.11 -3.32 14.96
C LEU A 45 1.82 -2.51 15.16
N GLY A 46 0.71 -3.00 14.61
CA GLY A 46 -0.60 -2.37 14.68
C GLY A 46 -0.83 -1.29 13.61
N ALA A 47 -2.11 -0.95 13.44
CA ALA A 47 -2.60 -0.04 12.40
C ALA A 47 -1.98 1.35 12.37
N ARG A 48 -1.79 1.97 13.54
CA ARG A 48 -1.18 3.32 13.62
C ARG A 48 0.24 3.30 13.09
N SER A 49 1.02 2.27 13.46
CA SER A 49 2.36 2.07 12.91
C SER A 49 2.30 1.81 11.41
N GLY A 50 1.34 0.99 10.96
CA GLY A 50 1.09 0.71 9.55
C GLY A 50 0.93 1.95 8.68
N LEU A 51 0.09 2.91 9.12
CA LEU A 51 -0.12 4.18 8.40
C LEU A 51 1.18 4.99 8.28
N VAL A 52 1.98 5.05 9.34
CA VAL A 52 3.30 5.74 9.28
C VAL A 52 4.23 5.03 8.30
N TRP A 53 4.28 3.70 8.33
CA TRP A 53 5.08 2.92 7.40
C TRP A 53 4.58 2.99 5.96
N ALA A 54 3.28 3.23 5.73
CA ALA A 54 2.71 3.50 4.42
C ALA A 54 3.28 4.80 3.82
N CYS A 55 3.37 5.85 4.63
CA CYS A 55 3.99 7.10 4.21
C CYS A 55 5.48 6.90 3.89
N VAL A 56 6.22 6.24 4.79
CA VAL A 56 7.66 6.00 4.59
C VAL A 56 7.92 5.13 3.36
N GLY A 57 7.18 4.03 3.20
CA GLY A 57 7.30 3.15 2.04
C GLY A 57 6.86 3.83 0.74
N GLY A 58 5.84 4.69 0.79
CA GLY A 58 5.40 5.48 -0.36
C GLY A 58 6.46 6.47 -0.83
N VAL A 59 7.05 7.24 0.09
CA VAL A 59 8.17 8.12 -0.24
C VAL A 59 9.35 7.32 -0.79
N LEU A 60 9.63 6.15 -0.23
CA LEU A 60 10.69 5.27 -0.74
C LEU A 60 10.43 4.82 -2.19
N LEU A 61 9.17 4.53 -2.54
CA LEU A 61 8.78 4.25 -3.92
C LEU A 61 8.95 5.48 -4.82
N ASP A 62 8.50 6.66 -4.36
CA ASP A 62 8.63 7.90 -5.11
C ASP A 62 10.10 8.23 -5.42
N LEU A 63 11.04 7.91 -4.52
CA LEU A 63 12.48 8.08 -4.74
C LEU A 63 13.07 7.13 -5.79
N THR A 64 12.38 6.02 -6.09
CA THR A 64 12.82 5.05 -7.11
C THR A 64 12.18 5.29 -8.48
N ALA A 65 11.18 6.17 -8.55
CA ALA A 65 10.44 6.47 -9.76
C ALA A 65 10.82 7.87 -10.28
N PRO A 66 10.90 8.07 -11.60
CA PRO A 66 10.99 9.42 -12.18
C PRO A 66 9.62 10.11 -12.03
N GLY A 67 9.44 10.91 -10.97
CA GLY A 67 8.18 11.59 -10.69
C GLY A 67 8.19 12.46 -9.42
N PRO A 68 7.09 13.17 -9.13
CA PRO A 68 6.95 13.96 -7.91
C PRO A 68 6.87 13.08 -6.65
N ILE A 69 7.33 13.61 -5.51
CA ILE A 69 7.28 12.91 -4.22
C ILE A 69 5.91 13.07 -3.56
N GLY A 70 5.36 11.99 -3.00
CA GLY A 70 4.08 11.97 -2.28
C GLY A 70 2.95 11.13 -2.90
N PRO A 71 2.82 10.95 -4.23
CA PRO A 71 1.70 10.21 -4.79
C PRO A 71 1.64 8.75 -4.34
N HIS A 72 2.78 8.05 -4.23
CA HIS A 72 2.78 6.69 -3.73
C HIS A 72 2.40 6.61 -2.25
N ALA A 73 2.83 7.57 -1.42
CA ALA A 73 2.40 7.65 -0.02
C ALA A 73 0.88 7.82 0.10
N LEU A 74 0.29 8.74 -0.69
CA LEU A 74 -1.16 8.93 -0.73
C LEU A 74 -1.91 7.70 -1.24
N ALA A 75 -1.35 6.96 -2.20
CA ALA A 75 -1.96 5.75 -2.73
C ALA A 75 -1.91 4.56 -1.74
N LEU A 76 -0.87 4.47 -0.91
CA LEU A 76 -0.74 3.37 0.07
C LEU A 76 -1.64 3.54 1.30
N LEU A 77 -1.92 4.78 1.71
CA LEU A 77 -2.72 5.08 2.89
C LEU A 77 -4.13 4.44 2.89
N PRO A 78 -4.94 4.56 1.82
CA PRO A 78 -6.24 3.89 1.74
C PRO A 78 -6.13 2.37 1.85
N GLY A 79 -5.14 1.76 1.18
CA GLY A 79 -4.92 0.32 1.23
C GLY A 79 -4.65 -0.16 2.65
N VAL A 80 -3.75 0.51 3.36
CA VAL A 80 -3.40 0.18 4.74
C VAL A 80 -4.55 0.47 5.70
N TYR A 81 -5.33 1.52 5.46
CA TYR A 81 -6.53 1.80 6.23
C TYR A 81 -7.55 0.67 6.11
N VAL A 82 -7.87 0.23 4.89
CA VAL A 82 -8.80 -0.88 4.65
C VAL A 82 -8.32 -2.15 5.33
N ILE A 83 -7.04 -2.47 5.22
CA ILE A 83 -6.45 -3.67 5.81
C ILE A 83 -6.48 -3.60 7.35
N SER A 84 -6.15 -2.44 7.91
CA SER A 84 -6.23 -2.19 9.35
C SER A 84 -7.65 -2.23 9.88
N PHE A 85 -8.61 -1.79 9.07
CA PHE A 85 -10.03 -1.87 9.37
C PHE A 85 -10.46 -3.34 9.40
N TRP A 86 -10.16 -4.10 8.36
CA TRP A 86 -10.41 -5.55 8.27
C TRP A 86 -9.82 -6.33 9.45
N ILE A 87 -8.54 -6.12 9.77
CA ILE A 87 -7.85 -6.83 10.87
C ILE A 87 -8.60 -6.62 12.20
N ARG A 88 -9.03 -5.39 12.50
CA ARG A 88 -9.77 -5.08 13.73
C ARG A 88 -11.21 -5.60 13.71
N ASN A 89 -11.83 -5.61 12.55
CA ASN A 89 -13.22 -6.05 12.42
C ASN A 89 -13.36 -7.56 12.58
N LEU A 90 -12.33 -8.34 12.22
CA LEU A 90 -12.27 -9.78 12.43
C LEU A 90 -12.21 -10.18 13.91
N GLU A 91 -11.84 -9.26 14.80
CA GLU A 91 -11.72 -9.49 16.24
C GLU A 91 -13.06 -9.29 16.99
N HIS A 92 -14.10 -8.72 16.35
CA HIS A 92 -15.43 -8.55 16.94
C HIS A 92 -16.49 -9.41 16.21
N PRO A 93 -17.19 -10.34 16.90
CA PRO A 93 -17.95 -11.45 16.28
C PRO A 93 -19.27 -11.08 15.58
N ASN A 94 -19.59 -9.81 15.35
CA ASN A 94 -20.83 -9.46 14.65
C ASN A 94 -20.60 -9.36 13.13
N ALA A 95 -20.46 -10.54 12.50
CA ALA A 95 -20.11 -10.73 11.08
C ALA A 95 -20.97 -9.93 10.08
N LEU A 96 -22.20 -9.57 10.43
CA LEU A 96 -23.08 -8.72 9.62
C LEU A 96 -22.59 -7.27 9.49
N HIS A 97 -22.10 -6.68 10.58
CA HIS A 97 -21.54 -5.32 10.57
C HIS A 97 -20.20 -5.30 9.82
N VAL A 98 -19.45 -6.40 9.90
CA VAL A 98 -18.22 -6.62 9.14
C VAL A 98 -18.49 -6.69 7.65
N ALA A 99 -19.47 -7.48 7.25
CA ALA A 99 -19.87 -7.62 5.85
C ALA A 99 -20.38 -6.29 5.26
N LEU A 100 -21.22 -5.55 6.00
CA LEU A 100 -21.78 -4.28 5.54
C LEU A 100 -20.71 -3.18 5.39
N SER A 101 -19.83 -3.04 6.37
CA SER A 101 -18.76 -2.05 6.31
C SER A 101 -17.73 -2.34 5.22
N ASN A 102 -17.39 -3.62 5.00
CA ASN A 102 -16.47 -4.02 3.92
C ASN A 102 -17.07 -3.88 2.53
N ALA A 103 -18.34 -4.24 2.36
CA ALA A 103 -19.04 -4.07 1.08
C ALA A 103 -19.09 -2.59 0.64
N LEU A 104 -19.11 -1.65 1.59
CA LEU A 104 -19.12 -0.22 1.28
C LEU A 104 -17.72 0.37 1.09
N LEU A 105 -16.77 0.04 1.98
CA LEU A 105 -15.47 0.72 2.03
C LEU A 105 -14.46 0.16 1.01
N MET A 106 -14.50 -1.16 0.76
CA MET A 106 -13.51 -1.81 -0.08
C MET A 106 -13.61 -1.39 -1.56
N PRO A 107 -14.80 -1.28 -2.19
CA PRO A 107 -14.91 -0.80 -3.57
C PRO A 107 -14.46 0.65 -3.72
N ILE A 108 -14.82 1.51 -2.76
CA ILE A 108 -14.45 2.93 -2.76
C ILE A 108 -12.93 3.09 -2.66
N ALA A 109 -12.29 2.32 -1.77
CA ALA A 109 -10.84 2.39 -1.61
C ALA A 109 -10.10 1.88 -2.85
N ILE A 110 -10.53 0.77 -3.45
CA ILE A 110 -9.93 0.24 -4.69
C ILE A 110 -10.09 1.24 -5.83
N GLU A 111 -11.28 1.83 -5.98
CA GLU A 111 -11.54 2.81 -7.03
C GLU A 111 -10.73 4.09 -6.84
N LEU A 112 -10.60 4.57 -5.60
CA LEU A 112 -9.80 5.74 -5.28
C LEU A 112 -8.32 5.49 -5.58
N VAL A 113 -7.77 4.35 -5.16
CA VAL A 113 -6.37 3.98 -5.44
C VAL A 113 -6.15 3.86 -6.95
N ARG A 114 -7.08 3.21 -7.67
CA ARG A 114 -7.01 3.06 -9.13
C ARG A 114 -7.03 4.42 -9.84
N ARG A 115 -7.94 5.32 -9.43
CA ARG A 115 -8.04 6.70 -9.94
C ARG A 115 -6.77 7.50 -9.69
N LEU A 116 -6.21 7.42 -8.48
CA LEU A 116 -4.97 8.10 -8.15
C LEU A 116 -3.79 7.57 -8.98
N GLN A 117 -3.69 6.25 -9.16
CA GLN A 117 -2.64 5.65 -9.99
C GLN A 117 -2.76 6.04 -11.47
N THR A 118 -3.98 6.15 -12.01
CA THR A 118 -4.17 6.65 -13.38
C THR A 118 -3.74 8.10 -13.53
N LEU A 119 -4.00 8.95 -12.53
CA LEU A 119 -3.58 10.35 -12.56
C LEU A 119 -2.06 10.49 -12.46
N VAL A 120 -1.40 9.65 -11.66
CA VAL A 120 0.07 9.62 -11.56
C VAL A 120 0.71 9.13 -12.87
N ARG A 121 0.11 8.14 -13.54
CA ARG A 121 0.60 7.64 -14.84
C ARG A 121 0.40 8.60 -16.01
N LEU A 122 -0.47 9.61 -15.87
CA LEU A 122 -0.73 10.65 -16.86
C LEU A 122 0.14 11.91 -16.66
N GLY A 123 1.28 11.79 -15.96
CA GLY A 123 2.29 12.85 -15.91
C GLY A 123 2.75 13.26 -17.32
N PRO A 124 3.05 14.55 -17.56
CA PRO A 124 3.33 15.07 -18.89
C PRO A 124 4.50 14.32 -19.54
N GLN A 125 4.25 13.75 -20.71
CA GLN A 125 5.29 13.17 -21.57
C GLN A 125 6.32 14.26 -21.89
N PRO A 126 7.63 14.05 -21.63
CA PRO A 126 8.64 14.98 -22.12
C PRO A 126 8.62 14.95 -23.65
N THR A 127 8.23 16.09 -24.23
CA THR A 127 8.28 16.36 -25.68
C THR A 127 9.71 16.42 -26.16
#